data_AF-A0A485KKQ8-F1
#
_entry.id   AF-A0A485KKQ8-F1
#
_cell.length_a   1.000
_cell.length_b   1.000
_cell.length_c   1.000
_cell.angle_alpha   90.00
_cell.angle_beta   90.00
_cell.angle_gamma   90.00
#
_symmetry.space_group_name_H-M   'P 1'
#
loop_
_entity.id
_entity.type
_entity.pdbx_description
1 polymer ?
#
loop_
_entity_poly.entity_id
_entity_poly.type
_entity_poly.pdbx_seq_one_letter_code
_entity_poly.pdbx_strand_id
1 'polypeptide(L)'
;MSDAGDDDARELPPADDEASQKETIRAAFQNFDADGSGCIDASELADLVSTLGGILSPDELKAALAVLDTDGNGFVSLDEFERWWLSKSSDLDGDGQTGDLEKALERLKELGQERFHVDIHTACWKGDTAVVERLLEHDPEKPNARDTTEFGDMNTPLHYAAYQGHTALCKRLMAAKAKVDATNALGCTPIFFAAQQDRIDTVRCLLQEGRANVRLRESEHQFSPVDVAASTKMLDVFRGHHGEKPSVPAPVEVSVVTTSSFRIAWKAPPSKVTETLPISGYKLKLTPTNGGKATLKLMGPYPTALTLNKLSPDTAFDVQVSAVSLHGASDYSTAVTCATSSQELAPSHDLPQNYTS
;
A
#
# COMPACT_ATOMS: atom_id res chain seq x y z
N MET A 1 54.17 -22.59 -3.58
CA MET A 1 53.52 -23.36 -2.50
C MET A 1 53.39 -22.41 -1.32
N SER A 2 52.34 -21.58 -1.41
CA SER A 2 51.71 -20.80 -0.34
C SER A 2 51.17 -21.78 0.70
N ASP A 3 51.47 -21.66 2.00
CA ASP A 3 51.24 -20.58 2.96
C ASP A 3 49.78 -20.38 3.34
N ALA A 4 49.60 -20.23 4.64
CA ALA A 4 48.54 -20.77 5.48
C ALA A 4 47.25 -19.97 5.53
N GLY A 5 46.14 -20.73 5.57
CA GLY A 5 45.04 -20.61 6.54
C GLY A 5 44.55 -19.21 6.91
N ASP A 6 43.47 -18.80 6.23
CA ASP A 6 42.63 -17.66 6.59
C ASP A 6 42.14 -17.74 8.04
N ASP A 7 42.25 -16.59 8.70
CA ASP A 7 41.86 -16.26 10.06
C ASP A 7 40.33 -16.30 10.22
N ASP A 8 39.88 -17.08 11.19
CA ASP A 8 38.50 -17.22 11.67
C ASP A 8 38.05 -15.94 12.38
N ALA A 9 37.64 -14.93 11.62
CA ALA A 9 36.90 -13.79 12.14
C ALA A 9 35.42 -14.15 12.24
N ARG A 10 35.01 -14.70 13.39
CA ARG A 10 33.60 -14.84 13.79
C ARG A 10 32.88 -13.49 13.68
N GLU A 11 32.09 -13.31 12.63
CA GLU A 11 31.10 -12.23 12.55
C GLU A 11 30.00 -12.50 13.59
N LEU A 12 29.94 -11.65 14.62
CA LEU A 12 28.80 -11.56 15.52
C LEU A 12 27.55 -11.18 14.69
N PRO A 13 26.39 -11.82 14.91
CA PRO A 13 25.17 -11.43 14.23
C PRO A 13 24.80 -9.97 14.57
N PRO A 14 24.21 -9.22 13.62
CA PRO A 14 23.83 -7.84 13.84
C PRO A 14 22.76 -7.75 14.96
N ALA A 15 22.86 -6.74 15.83
CA ALA A 15 21.95 -6.50 16.96
C ALA A 15 20.46 -6.37 16.57
N ASP A 16 20.23 -6.16 15.28
CA ASP A 16 18.96 -6.10 14.57
C ASP A 16 18.24 -7.46 14.45
N ASP A 17 18.94 -8.59 14.54
CA ASP A 17 18.29 -9.90 14.65
C ASP A 17 17.82 -10.19 16.08
N GLU A 18 18.52 -9.66 17.09
CA GLU A 18 18.40 -10.10 18.47
C GLU A 18 17.04 -9.76 19.11
N ALA A 19 16.54 -8.52 19.01
CA ALA A 19 15.26 -8.17 19.64
C ALA A 19 14.00 -8.31 18.76
N SER A 20 14.14 -8.57 17.45
CA SER A 20 13.04 -9.17 16.65
C SER A 20 12.78 -10.59 17.12
N GLN A 21 13.85 -11.30 17.48
CA GLN A 21 13.77 -12.61 18.10
C GLN A 21 13.24 -12.51 19.54
N LYS A 22 13.69 -11.57 20.39
CA LYS A 22 13.22 -11.42 21.80
C LYS A 22 11.71 -11.31 21.96
N GLU A 23 10.97 -10.76 21.01
CA GLU A 23 9.51 -10.74 21.15
C GLU A 23 8.76 -11.84 20.41
N THR A 24 9.36 -12.45 19.39
CA THR A 24 8.85 -13.76 18.95
C THR A 24 8.93 -14.73 20.13
N ILE A 25 10.03 -14.65 20.89
CA ILE A 25 10.27 -15.35 22.15
C ILE A 25 9.26 -14.94 23.22
N ARG A 26 9.01 -13.65 23.42
CA ARG A 26 8.03 -13.19 24.42
C ARG A 26 6.59 -13.57 24.10
N ALA A 27 6.19 -13.50 22.83
CA ALA A 27 4.85 -13.91 22.39
C ALA A 27 4.65 -15.43 22.48
N ALA A 28 5.70 -16.20 22.17
CA ALA A 28 5.75 -17.61 22.48
C ALA A 28 5.63 -17.82 24.00
N PHE A 29 6.50 -17.21 24.81
CA PHE A 29 6.51 -17.30 26.26
C PHE A 29 5.14 -17.00 26.89
N GLN A 30 4.45 -15.94 26.47
CA GLN A 30 3.10 -15.60 26.97
C GLN A 30 2.01 -16.59 26.56
N ASN A 31 2.22 -17.36 25.50
CA ASN A 31 1.32 -18.46 25.15
C ASN A 31 1.61 -19.71 25.98
N PHE A 32 2.85 -19.84 26.46
CA PHE A 32 3.29 -20.97 27.29
C PHE A 32 2.90 -20.71 28.76
N ASP A 33 3.05 -19.47 29.24
CA ASP A 33 2.58 -18.96 30.54
C ASP A 33 1.05 -18.69 30.49
N ALA A 34 0.27 -19.76 30.55
CA ALA A 34 -1.18 -19.75 30.37
C ALA A 34 -1.90 -19.08 31.55
N ASP A 35 -1.32 -19.11 32.74
CA ASP A 35 -1.87 -18.47 33.92
C ASP A 35 -1.37 -17.04 34.15
N GLY A 36 -0.34 -16.61 33.40
CA GLY A 36 0.21 -15.26 33.43
C GLY A 36 1.08 -14.99 34.65
N SER A 37 1.63 -16.03 35.27
CA SER A 37 2.51 -15.98 36.43
C SER A 37 3.89 -15.37 36.13
N GLY A 38 4.27 -15.28 34.86
CA GLY A 38 5.56 -14.79 34.40
C GLY A 38 6.67 -15.84 34.42
N CYS A 39 6.32 -17.11 34.64
CA CYS A 39 7.19 -18.26 34.70
C CYS A 39 6.49 -19.44 34.02
N ILE A 40 7.21 -20.27 33.26
CA ILE A 40 6.63 -21.50 32.69
C ILE A 40 6.84 -22.63 33.70
N ASP A 41 5.75 -23.21 34.19
CA ASP A 41 5.78 -24.36 35.08
C ASP A 41 5.68 -25.72 34.35
N ALA A 42 5.76 -26.82 35.10
CA ALA A 42 5.67 -28.17 34.55
C ALA A 42 4.31 -28.48 33.90
N SER A 43 3.22 -27.96 34.45
CA SER A 43 1.88 -28.20 33.93
C SER A 43 1.71 -27.46 32.60
N GLU A 44 2.19 -26.23 32.54
CA GLU A 44 2.17 -25.39 31.34
C GLU A 44 3.03 -25.96 30.21
N LEU A 45 4.24 -26.44 30.54
CA LEU A 45 5.09 -27.12 29.57
C LEU A 45 4.45 -28.43 29.06
N ALA A 46 3.78 -29.19 29.94
CA ALA A 46 3.08 -30.43 29.56
C ALA A 46 1.91 -30.16 28.59
N ASP A 47 1.09 -29.15 28.90
CA ASP A 47 -0.08 -28.76 28.11
C ASP A 47 0.35 -28.31 26.71
N LEU A 48 1.46 -27.60 26.61
CA LEU A 48 2.03 -27.20 25.34
C LEU A 48 2.57 -28.39 24.54
N VAL A 49 3.38 -29.26 25.15
CA VAL A 49 3.91 -30.46 24.48
C VAL A 49 2.76 -31.28 23.90
N SER A 50 1.67 -31.42 24.65
CA SER A 50 0.45 -32.09 24.19
C SER A 50 -0.23 -31.34 23.03
N THR A 51 -0.34 -30.01 23.12
CA THR A 51 -0.96 -29.15 22.08
C THR A 51 -0.18 -29.13 20.78
N LEU A 52 1.15 -29.29 20.84
CA LEU A 52 2.04 -29.38 19.69
C LEU A 52 2.17 -30.82 19.14
N GLY A 53 1.43 -31.77 19.70
CA GLY A 53 1.38 -33.17 19.25
C GLY A 53 2.55 -34.03 19.71
N GLY A 54 3.31 -33.56 20.69
CA GLY A 54 4.37 -34.31 21.37
C GLY A 54 3.81 -35.23 22.46
N ILE A 55 4.50 -36.35 22.69
CA ILE A 55 4.23 -37.26 23.81
C ILE A 55 5.54 -37.34 24.60
N LEU A 56 5.66 -36.53 25.65
CA LEU A 56 6.73 -36.66 26.64
C LEU A 56 6.15 -37.31 27.89
N SER A 57 6.87 -38.28 28.45
CA SER A 57 6.58 -38.84 29.76
C SER A 57 6.86 -37.82 30.88
N PRO A 58 6.27 -38.00 32.08
CA PRO A 58 6.53 -37.09 33.21
C PRO A 58 8.02 -37.00 33.59
N ASP A 59 8.77 -38.08 33.43
CA ASP A 59 10.21 -38.11 33.70
C ASP A 59 11.01 -37.34 32.65
N GLU A 60 10.59 -37.40 31.38
CA GLU A 60 11.18 -36.60 30.28
C GLU A 60 10.83 -35.11 30.41
N LEU A 61 9.62 -34.78 30.86
CA LEU A 61 9.22 -33.40 31.10
C LEU A 61 10.01 -32.78 32.26
N LYS A 62 10.23 -33.55 33.32
CA LYS A 62 11.08 -33.13 34.44
C LYS A 62 12.53 -32.95 34.01
N ALA A 63 13.03 -33.82 33.13
CA ALA A 63 14.35 -33.68 32.54
C ALA A 63 14.43 -32.47 31.59
N ALA A 64 13.39 -32.20 30.79
CA ALA A 64 13.28 -31.03 29.92
C ALA A 64 13.31 -29.74 30.74
N LEU A 65 12.53 -29.66 31.82
CA LEU A 65 12.58 -28.53 32.74
C LEU A 65 13.97 -28.36 33.33
N ALA A 66 14.63 -29.43 33.78
CA ALA A 66 15.98 -29.34 34.32
C ALA A 66 17.04 -28.90 33.30
N VAL A 67 16.75 -29.03 32.00
CA VAL A 67 17.60 -28.53 30.91
C VAL A 67 17.32 -27.05 30.61
N LEU A 68 16.07 -26.61 30.73
CA LEU A 68 15.65 -25.23 30.47
C LEU A 68 15.90 -24.31 31.68
N ASP A 69 15.63 -24.79 32.88
CA ASP A 69 15.85 -24.16 34.18
C ASP A 69 17.35 -24.20 34.53
N THR A 70 18.04 -23.09 34.24
CA THR A 70 19.50 -22.99 34.37
C THR A 70 19.90 -22.63 35.79
N ASP A 71 19.05 -21.93 36.53
CA ASP A 71 19.32 -21.51 37.91
C ASP A 71 18.83 -22.54 38.97
N GLY A 72 18.05 -23.54 38.56
CA GLY A 72 17.57 -24.65 39.37
C GLY A 72 16.44 -24.28 40.33
N ASN A 73 15.70 -23.21 40.04
CA ASN A 73 14.62 -22.71 40.88
C ASN A 73 13.29 -23.49 40.69
N GLY A 74 13.22 -24.38 39.70
CA GLY A 74 12.07 -25.23 39.38
C GLY A 74 11.09 -24.63 38.37
N PHE A 75 11.38 -23.45 37.82
CA PHE A 75 10.57 -22.70 36.87
C PHE A 75 11.43 -22.19 35.71
N VAL A 76 10.85 -22.08 34.50
CA VAL A 76 11.55 -21.47 33.37
C VAL A 76 11.16 -20.00 33.28
N SER A 77 12.12 -19.12 33.54
CA SER A 77 11.97 -17.67 33.36
C SER A 77 12.04 -17.26 31.89
N LEU A 78 11.60 -16.04 31.58
CA LEU A 78 11.72 -15.46 30.23
C LEU A 78 13.17 -15.48 29.73
N ASP A 79 14.13 -15.17 30.60
CA ASP A 79 15.57 -15.12 30.23
C ASP A 79 16.12 -16.51 29.89
N GLU A 80 15.65 -17.55 30.58
CA GLU A 80 16.03 -18.94 30.33
C GLU A 80 15.40 -19.47 29.04
N PHE A 81 14.11 -19.18 28.85
CA PHE A 81 13.40 -19.49 27.62
C PHE A 81 14.04 -18.78 26.41
N GLU A 82 14.43 -17.52 26.55
CA GLU A 82 15.12 -16.74 25.52
C GLU A 82 16.46 -17.39 25.13
N ARG A 83 17.29 -17.77 26.10
CA ARG A 83 18.58 -18.44 25.82
C ARG A 83 18.40 -19.74 25.05
N TRP A 84 17.41 -20.54 25.41
CA TRP A 84 17.12 -21.80 24.73
C TRP A 84 16.55 -21.58 23.32
N TRP A 85 15.65 -20.62 23.15
CA TRP A 85 15.05 -20.30 21.85
C TRP A 85 16.05 -19.72 20.84
N LEU A 86 17.15 -19.13 21.31
CA LEU A 86 18.19 -18.51 20.47
C LEU A 86 19.42 -19.39 20.23
N SER A 87 19.59 -20.49 20.97
CA SER A 87 20.77 -21.36 20.84
C SER A 87 20.89 -21.96 19.44
N LYS A 88 22.11 -22.11 18.90
CA LYS A 88 22.34 -22.82 17.63
C LYS A 88 22.57 -24.30 17.89
N SER A 89 22.04 -25.17 17.03
CA SER A 89 22.18 -26.64 17.12
C SER A 89 23.64 -27.16 17.10
N SER A 90 24.62 -26.33 16.77
CA SER A 90 26.03 -26.74 16.55
C SER A 90 26.90 -26.82 17.81
N ASP A 91 26.40 -26.44 18.98
CA ASP A 91 27.18 -26.44 20.22
C ASP A 91 26.98 -27.69 21.09
N LEU A 92 26.35 -28.75 20.53
CA LEU A 92 26.18 -30.04 21.21
C LEU A 92 27.28 -31.03 20.74
N ASP A 93 28.34 -31.06 21.53
CA ASP A 93 29.20 -32.19 21.93
C ASP A 93 29.49 -33.28 20.89
N GLY A 94 30.77 -33.41 20.53
CA GLY A 94 31.30 -34.43 19.62
C GLY A 94 31.33 -35.87 20.15
N ASP A 95 30.25 -36.36 20.77
CA ASP A 95 30.06 -37.78 21.09
C ASP A 95 28.96 -38.49 20.29
N GLY A 96 28.16 -37.74 19.51
CA GLY A 96 27.24 -38.29 18.52
C GLY A 96 26.02 -39.01 19.08
N GLN A 97 25.69 -38.83 20.36
CA GLN A 97 24.39 -39.25 20.92
C GLN A 97 23.66 -38.04 21.51
N THR A 98 22.99 -37.28 20.65
CA THR A 98 21.90 -36.41 21.11
C THR A 98 20.81 -37.33 21.67
N GLY A 99 20.54 -37.23 22.97
CA GLY A 99 19.48 -37.98 23.63
C GLY A 99 18.13 -37.66 22.99
N ASP A 100 17.18 -38.57 23.15
CA ASP A 100 15.83 -38.42 22.57
C ASP A 100 15.10 -37.19 23.12
N LEU A 101 15.50 -36.72 24.32
CA LEU A 101 15.01 -35.53 24.97
C LEU A 101 15.48 -34.23 24.27
N GLU A 102 16.76 -34.09 23.95
CA GLU A 102 17.28 -32.90 23.26
C GLU A 102 16.65 -32.75 21.87
N LYS A 103 16.45 -33.87 21.16
CA LYS A 103 15.74 -33.87 19.86
C LYS A 103 14.29 -33.42 20.00
N ALA A 104 13.62 -33.79 21.10
CA ALA A 104 12.25 -33.40 21.35
C ALA A 104 12.12 -31.90 21.67
N LEU A 105 13.06 -31.35 22.43
CA LEU A 105 13.14 -29.91 22.69
C LEU A 105 13.42 -29.11 21.42
N GLU A 106 14.38 -29.53 20.59
CA GLU A 106 14.67 -28.83 19.33
C GLU A 106 13.46 -28.79 18.41
N ARG A 107 12.73 -29.91 18.28
CA ARG A 107 11.50 -29.96 17.50
C ARG A 107 10.41 -29.03 18.04
N LEU A 108 10.32 -28.88 19.37
CA LEU A 108 9.35 -28.00 20.02
C LEU A 108 9.67 -26.52 19.77
N LYS A 109 10.95 -26.17 19.76
CA LYS A 109 11.46 -24.85 19.39
C LYS A 109 11.13 -24.50 17.93
N GLU A 110 11.41 -25.39 16.99
CA GLU A 110 11.07 -25.20 15.57
C GLU A 110 9.57 -24.96 15.37
N LEU A 111 8.72 -25.81 15.97
CA LEU A 111 7.26 -25.68 15.88
C LEU A 111 6.74 -24.38 16.51
N GLY A 112 7.36 -23.92 17.60
CA GLY A 112 7.03 -22.64 18.22
C GLY A 112 7.40 -21.45 17.33
N GLN A 113 8.60 -21.46 16.75
CA GLN A 113 9.08 -20.41 15.85
C GLN A 113 8.20 -20.26 14.61
N GLU A 114 7.78 -21.37 14.01
CA GLU A 114 6.83 -21.36 12.89
C GLU A 114 5.45 -20.83 13.29
N ARG A 115 4.99 -21.15 14.51
CA ARG A 115 3.65 -20.79 14.99
C ARG A 115 3.51 -19.33 15.44
N PHE A 116 4.59 -18.69 15.90
CA PHE A 116 4.54 -17.36 16.54
C PHE A 116 5.20 -16.23 15.74
N HIS A 117 5.59 -16.44 14.47
CA HIS A 117 6.11 -15.39 13.60
C HIS A 117 5.02 -14.36 13.24
N VAL A 118 4.99 -13.19 13.90
CA VAL A 118 4.12 -12.06 13.53
C VAL A 118 4.85 -11.13 12.58
N ASP A 119 4.38 -11.09 11.32
CA ASP A 119 4.90 -10.19 10.31
C ASP A 119 4.42 -8.73 10.52
N ILE A 120 5.16 -7.78 9.95
CA ILE A 120 4.88 -6.34 10.12
C ILE A 120 3.56 -5.91 9.48
N HIS A 121 3.09 -6.60 8.42
CA HIS A 121 1.85 -6.28 7.73
C HIS A 121 0.65 -6.62 8.62
N THR A 122 0.64 -7.81 9.22
CA THR A 122 -0.36 -8.25 10.21
C THR A 122 -0.38 -7.33 11.43
N ALA A 123 0.79 -6.97 11.98
CA ALA A 123 0.87 -6.04 13.10
C ALA A 123 0.29 -4.66 12.74
N CYS A 124 0.58 -4.16 11.54
CA CYS A 124 0.02 -2.90 11.04
C CYS A 124 -1.47 -2.95 10.78
N TRP A 125 -2.02 -4.09 10.36
CA TRP A 125 -3.45 -4.29 10.25
C TRP A 125 -4.14 -4.26 11.62
N LYS A 126 -3.59 -4.96 12.60
CA LYS A 126 -4.14 -5.00 13.98
C LYS A 126 -3.98 -3.67 14.72
N GLY A 127 -2.97 -2.87 14.37
CA GLY A 127 -2.65 -1.63 15.07
C GLY A 127 -1.72 -1.84 16.26
N ASP A 128 -1.03 -2.98 16.31
CA ASP A 128 -0.15 -3.38 17.41
C ASP A 128 1.14 -2.56 17.39
N THR A 129 1.06 -1.35 17.93
CA THR A 129 2.12 -0.34 17.82
C THR A 129 3.42 -0.81 18.46
N ALA A 130 3.36 -1.51 19.60
CA ALA A 130 4.55 -2.09 20.26
C ALA A 130 5.27 -3.11 19.36
N VAL A 131 4.52 -3.95 18.64
CA VAL A 131 5.08 -4.93 17.72
C VAL A 131 5.74 -4.25 16.53
N VAL A 132 5.08 -3.24 15.97
CA VAL A 132 5.63 -2.47 14.84
C VAL A 132 6.86 -1.68 15.26
N GLU A 133 6.85 -0.99 16.40
CA GLU A 133 8.00 -0.23 16.91
C GLU A 133 9.23 -1.13 17.02
N ARG A 134 9.07 -2.29 17.67
CA ARG A 134 10.12 -3.30 17.74
C ARG A 134 10.57 -3.74 16.36
N LEU A 135 9.66 -4.18 15.48
CA LEU A 135 10.04 -4.66 14.15
C LEU A 135 10.82 -3.61 13.34
N LEU A 136 10.51 -2.32 13.51
CA LEU A 136 11.21 -1.21 12.87
C LEU A 136 12.56 -0.88 13.52
N GLU A 137 12.74 -1.15 14.82
CA GLU A 137 14.04 -1.03 15.50
C GLU A 137 15.04 -2.05 14.99
N HIS A 138 14.55 -3.25 14.66
CA HIS A 138 15.33 -4.40 14.22
C HIS A 138 15.60 -4.47 12.73
N ASP A 139 14.83 -3.77 11.91
CA ASP A 139 15.05 -3.79 10.48
C ASP A 139 14.63 -2.44 9.91
N PRO A 140 15.59 -1.56 9.57
CA PRO A 140 15.28 -0.24 9.05
C PRO A 140 14.63 -0.26 7.66
N GLU A 141 14.66 -1.38 6.93
CA GLU A 141 14.03 -1.54 5.61
C GLU A 141 12.58 -2.08 5.70
N LYS A 142 12.20 -2.70 6.83
CA LYS A 142 10.85 -3.20 7.10
C LYS A 142 9.69 -2.21 6.87
N PRO A 143 9.79 -0.89 7.13
CA PRO A 143 8.66 0.02 6.86
C PRO A 143 8.25 0.05 5.37
N ASN A 144 9.10 -0.45 4.47
CA ASN A 144 8.84 -0.57 3.03
C ASN A 144 8.70 -2.03 2.54
N ALA A 145 8.65 -3.01 3.46
CA ALA A 145 8.47 -4.42 3.12
C ALA A 145 7.19 -4.62 2.28
N ARG A 146 7.25 -5.48 1.27
CA ARG A 146 6.12 -5.75 0.39
C ARG A 146 5.49 -7.07 0.79
N ASP A 147 4.18 -7.07 0.97
CA ASP A 147 3.43 -8.29 1.25
C ASP A 147 3.31 -9.13 -0.03
N THR A 148 4.15 -10.16 -0.13
CA THR A 148 4.21 -11.06 -1.29
C THR A 148 3.31 -12.28 -1.15
N THR A 149 2.45 -12.33 -0.12
CA THR A 149 1.45 -13.40 0.01
C THR A 149 0.40 -13.30 -1.10
N GLU A 150 -0.35 -14.38 -1.33
CA GLU A 150 -1.36 -14.43 -2.39
C GLU A 150 -2.49 -13.39 -2.23
N PHE A 151 -2.73 -12.91 -1.00
CA PHE A 151 -3.72 -11.88 -0.68
C PHE A 151 -3.09 -10.52 -0.36
N GLY A 152 -1.76 -10.43 -0.41
CA GLY A 152 -1.01 -9.27 0.03
C GLY A 152 -0.97 -8.13 -0.98
N ASP A 153 -1.19 -8.40 -2.27
CA ASP A 153 -1.17 -7.44 -3.38
C ASP A 153 0.06 -6.52 -3.41
N MET A 154 1.19 -7.00 -2.87
CA MET A 154 2.40 -6.19 -2.70
C MET A 154 2.18 -4.93 -1.85
N ASN A 155 1.22 -4.94 -0.93
CA ASN A 155 0.95 -3.85 0.02
C ASN A 155 2.15 -3.65 0.96
N THR A 156 2.38 -2.41 1.36
CA THR A 156 3.38 -2.07 2.40
C THR A 156 2.71 -1.95 3.77
N PRO A 157 3.47 -1.97 4.88
CA PRO A 157 2.92 -1.73 6.22
C PRO A 157 2.04 -0.47 6.30
N LEU A 158 2.43 0.60 5.60
CA LEU A 158 1.69 1.85 5.58
C LEU A 158 0.32 1.72 4.88
N HIS A 159 0.15 0.82 3.89
CA HIS A 159 -1.16 0.56 3.29
C HIS A 159 -2.13 -0.04 4.31
N TYR A 160 -1.69 -1.05 5.06
CA TYR A 160 -2.51 -1.72 6.07
C TYR A 160 -2.91 -0.79 7.22
N ALA A 161 -1.94 -0.04 7.77
CA ALA A 161 -2.22 0.96 8.81
C ALA A 161 -3.17 2.06 8.30
N ALA A 162 -3.00 2.50 7.04
CA ALA A 162 -3.82 3.55 6.44
C ALA A 162 -5.27 3.08 6.19
N TYR A 163 -5.45 1.86 5.69
CA TYR A 163 -6.76 1.23 5.48
C TYR A 163 -7.55 1.15 6.79
N GLN A 164 -6.89 0.71 7.87
CA GLN A 164 -7.52 0.55 9.18
C GLN A 164 -7.74 1.87 9.92
N GLY A 165 -7.04 2.93 9.53
CA GLY A 165 -7.16 4.24 10.17
C GLY A 165 -6.29 4.39 11.41
N HIS A 166 -5.22 3.59 11.55
CA HIS A 166 -4.28 3.66 12.66
C HIS A 166 -3.35 4.88 12.51
N THR A 167 -3.88 6.09 12.70
CA THR A 167 -3.19 7.36 12.39
C THR A 167 -1.84 7.50 13.11
N ALA A 168 -1.77 7.13 14.40
CA ALA A 168 -0.51 7.18 15.15
C ALA A 168 0.56 6.24 14.56
N LEU A 169 0.13 5.06 14.13
CA LEU A 169 1.01 4.08 13.50
C LEU A 169 1.50 4.55 12.12
N CYS A 170 0.62 5.19 11.33
CA CYS A 170 1.03 5.84 10.09
C CYS A 170 2.13 6.88 10.33
N LYS A 171 2.02 7.72 11.37
CA LYS A 171 3.08 8.69 11.74
C LYS A 171 4.38 7.99 12.07
N ARG A 172 4.33 6.93 12.87
CA ARG A 172 5.50 6.16 13.25
C ARG A 172 6.19 5.54 12.03
N LEU A 173 5.44 4.91 11.14
CA LEU A 173 5.96 4.35 9.88
C LEU A 173 6.60 5.43 8.99
N MET A 174 5.96 6.59 8.83
CA MET A 174 6.55 7.72 8.08
C MET A 174 7.83 8.26 8.73
N ALA A 175 7.86 8.35 10.07
CA ALA A 175 9.08 8.70 10.81
C ALA A 175 10.18 7.65 10.60
N ALA A 176 9.81 6.38 10.40
CA ALA A 176 10.69 5.28 10.01
C ALA A 176 10.99 5.23 8.49
N LYS A 177 10.77 6.31 7.74
CA LYS A 177 11.05 6.39 6.29
C LYS A 177 10.21 5.44 5.41
N ALA A 178 9.01 5.07 5.85
CA ALA A 178 8.03 4.47 4.96
C ALA A 178 7.75 5.40 3.77
N LYS A 179 7.76 4.84 2.56
CA LYS A 179 7.45 5.53 1.31
C LYS A 179 5.95 5.83 1.28
N VAL A 180 5.60 7.10 1.55
CA VAL A 180 4.22 7.59 1.63
C VAL A 180 3.42 7.31 0.35
N ASP A 181 4.07 7.46 -0.80
CA ASP A 181 3.48 7.26 -2.13
C ASP A 181 3.83 5.89 -2.73
N ALA A 182 4.22 4.90 -1.91
CA ALA A 182 4.41 3.54 -2.40
C ALA A 182 3.13 3.03 -3.06
N THR A 183 3.23 2.43 -4.23
CA THR A 183 2.10 1.79 -4.90
C THR A 183 2.14 0.29 -4.68
N ASN A 184 0.97 -0.32 -4.44
CA ASN A 184 0.79 -1.77 -4.46
C ASN A 184 0.75 -2.32 -5.91
N ALA A 185 0.44 -3.60 -6.10
CA ALA A 185 0.39 -4.24 -7.42
C ALA A 185 -0.65 -3.62 -8.37
N LEU A 186 -1.70 -3.01 -7.83
CA LEU A 186 -2.78 -2.35 -8.56
C LEU A 186 -2.54 -0.85 -8.75
N GLY A 187 -1.42 -0.29 -8.27
CA GLY A 187 -1.16 1.15 -8.34
C GLY A 187 -1.82 1.96 -7.23
N CYS A 188 -2.50 1.32 -6.27
CA CYS A 188 -3.11 1.99 -5.12
C CYS A 188 -2.02 2.46 -4.15
N THR A 189 -2.21 3.64 -3.54
CA THR A 189 -1.32 4.19 -2.51
C THR A 189 -1.95 4.09 -1.12
N PRO A 190 -1.20 4.28 -0.01
CA PRO A 190 -1.77 4.29 1.34
C PRO A 190 -2.89 5.32 1.51
N ILE A 191 -2.74 6.53 0.94
CA ILE A 191 -3.78 7.56 1.00
C ILE A 191 -5.03 7.19 0.21
N PHE A 192 -4.91 6.38 -0.86
CA PHE A 192 -6.06 5.83 -1.59
C PHE A 192 -6.91 4.96 -0.67
N PHE A 193 -6.30 4.02 0.06
CA PHE A 193 -7.02 3.16 1.00
C PHE A 193 -7.62 3.94 2.17
N ALA A 194 -6.87 4.88 2.77
CA ALA A 194 -7.41 5.73 3.83
C ALA A 194 -8.63 6.55 3.35
N ALA A 195 -8.59 7.07 2.12
CA ALA A 195 -9.71 7.82 1.55
C ALA A 195 -10.93 6.93 1.27
N GLN A 196 -10.71 5.75 0.68
CA GLN A 196 -11.75 4.76 0.39
C GLN A 196 -12.48 4.31 1.66
N GLN A 197 -11.75 4.12 2.77
CA GLN A 197 -12.30 3.69 4.05
C GLN A 197 -12.75 4.85 4.96
N ASP A 198 -12.84 6.07 4.40
CA ASP A 198 -13.26 7.30 5.12
C ASP A 198 -12.44 7.58 6.40
N ARG A 199 -11.14 7.22 6.40
CA ARG A 199 -10.20 7.45 7.52
C ARG A 199 -9.71 8.90 7.53
N ILE A 200 -10.62 9.82 7.86
CA ILE A 200 -10.44 11.28 7.79
C ILE A 200 -9.13 11.77 8.43
N ASP A 201 -8.84 11.34 9.66
CA ASP A 201 -7.66 11.82 10.39
C ASP A 201 -6.34 11.25 9.83
N THR A 202 -6.38 10.01 9.34
CA THR A 202 -5.26 9.41 8.61
C THR A 202 -5.00 10.12 7.29
N VAL A 203 -6.04 10.48 6.52
CA VAL A 203 -5.87 11.26 5.28
C VAL A 203 -5.25 12.63 5.59
N ARG A 204 -5.73 13.34 6.62
CA ARG A 204 -5.12 14.60 7.06
C ARG A 204 -3.64 14.43 7.41
N CYS A 205 -3.32 13.39 8.18
CA CYS A 205 -1.96 13.06 8.57
C CYS A 205 -1.05 12.80 7.34
N LEU A 206 -1.49 11.95 6.41
CA LEU A 206 -0.74 11.63 5.19
C LEU A 206 -0.52 12.86 4.30
N LEU A 207 -1.50 13.77 4.22
CA LEU A 207 -1.39 15.03 3.48
C LEU A 207 -0.44 16.03 4.12
N GLN A 208 -0.53 16.22 5.44
CA GLN A 208 0.19 17.28 6.16
C GLN A 208 1.63 16.89 6.51
N GLU A 209 1.81 15.66 6.99
CA GLU A 209 3.11 15.17 7.46
C GLU A 209 3.82 14.38 6.36
N GLY A 210 3.08 13.53 5.64
CA GLY A 210 3.62 12.68 4.59
C GLY A 210 3.78 13.35 3.23
N ARG A 211 3.14 14.50 3.01
CA ARG A 211 3.04 15.19 1.70
C ARG A 211 2.55 14.25 0.59
N ALA A 212 1.62 13.35 0.93
CA ALA A 212 1.11 12.33 0.03
C ALA A 212 0.57 12.92 -1.28
N ASN A 213 0.92 12.31 -2.40
CA ASN A 213 0.48 12.72 -3.72
C ASN A 213 -0.91 12.15 -4.04
N VAL A 214 -1.93 13.00 -3.91
CA VAL A 214 -3.32 12.63 -4.22
C VAL A 214 -3.67 12.58 -5.70
N ARG A 215 -2.68 12.75 -6.58
CA ARG A 215 -2.86 12.68 -8.03
C ARG A 215 -2.50 11.32 -8.61
N LEU A 216 -1.86 10.46 -7.82
CA LEU A 216 -1.58 9.09 -8.21
C LEU A 216 -2.91 8.35 -8.40
N ARG A 217 -2.96 7.50 -9.43
CA ARG A 217 -4.16 6.79 -9.85
C ARG A 217 -3.88 5.29 -9.84
N GLU A 218 -4.86 4.51 -9.39
CA GLU A 218 -4.81 3.07 -9.53
C GLU A 218 -4.94 2.65 -11.01
N SER A 219 -4.50 1.44 -11.30
CA SER A 219 -4.22 0.99 -12.66
C SER A 219 -5.46 0.52 -13.42
N GLU A 220 -6.47 -0.01 -12.72
CA GLU A 220 -7.65 -0.65 -13.30
C GLU A 220 -8.71 0.35 -13.78
N HIS A 221 -9.03 1.36 -12.99
CA HIS A 221 -10.10 2.33 -13.28
C HIS A 221 -9.62 3.78 -13.36
N GLN A 222 -8.32 4.02 -13.15
CA GLN A 222 -7.71 5.34 -13.11
C GLN A 222 -8.30 6.24 -12.01
N PHE A 223 -8.78 5.68 -10.90
CA PHE A 223 -9.24 6.46 -9.75
C PHE A 223 -8.09 6.99 -8.92
N SER A 224 -8.20 8.26 -8.53
CA SER A 224 -7.35 8.89 -7.54
C SER A 224 -7.92 8.70 -6.13
N PRO A 225 -7.14 8.98 -5.07
CA PRO A 225 -7.65 9.03 -3.69
C PRO A 225 -8.86 9.96 -3.51
N VAL A 226 -8.96 11.01 -4.33
CA VAL A 226 -10.09 11.95 -4.29
C VAL A 226 -11.35 11.31 -4.89
N ASP A 227 -11.21 10.49 -5.93
CA ASP A 227 -12.33 9.87 -6.64
C ASP A 227 -13.03 8.79 -5.80
N VAL A 228 -12.32 8.16 -4.87
CA VAL A 228 -12.85 7.11 -3.96
C VAL A 228 -13.43 7.64 -2.65
N ALA A 229 -13.47 8.97 -2.46
CA ALA A 229 -14.04 9.57 -1.26
C ALA A 229 -15.55 9.28 -1.15
N ALA A 230 -15.96 8.54 -0.12
CA ALA A 230 -17.36 8.16 0.10
C ALA A 230 -18.20 9.25 0.79
N SER A 231 -17.57 10.21 1.47
CA SER A 231 -18.24 11.22 2.29
C SER A 231 -17.92 12.64 1.85
N THR A 232 -18.87 13.57 2.08
CA THR A 232 -18.63 15.00 1.87
C THR A 232 -17.54 15.54 2.79
N LYS A 233 -17.41 14.98 4.00
CA LYS A 233 -16.35 15.35 4.95
C LYS A 233 -14.96 15.03 4.40
N MET A 234 -14.78 13.88 3.75
CA MET A 234 -13.51 13.52 3.10
C MET A 234 -13.20 14.47 1.93
N LEU A 235 -14.22 14.78 1.11
CA LEU A 235 -14.07 15.77 0.04
C LEU A 235 -13.70 17.16 0.57
N ASP A 236 -14.23 17.57 1.72
CA ASP A 236 -13.87 18.83 2.36
C ASP A 236 -12.42 18.83 2.88
N VAL A 237 -11.89 17.68 3.32
CA VAL A 237 -10.46 17.54 3.66
C VAL A 237 -9.58 17.77 2.43
N PHE A 238 -9.88 17.11 1.31
CA PHE A 238 -9.13 17.32 0.06
C PHE A 238 -9.28 18.75 -0.46
N ARG A 239 -10.47 19.33 -0.40
CA ARG A 239 -10.70 20.74 -0.79
C ARG A 239 -9.90 21.71 0.07
N GLY A 240 -9.74 21.41 1.36
CA GLY A 240 -8.95 22.20 2.30
C GLY A 240 -7.43 22.01 2.17
N HIS A 241 -6.97 21.01 1.40
CA HIS A 241 -5.55 20.84 1.11
C HIS A 241 -5.04 21.99 0.24
N HIS A 242 -3.83 22.49 0.51
CA HIS A 242 -3.22 23.57 -0.26
C HIS A 242 -3.16 23.24 -1.76
N GLY A 243 -3.32 24.23 -2.62
CA GLY A 243 -3.16 24.08 -4.07
C GLY A 243 -3.92 25.14 -4.87
N GLU A 244 -3.66 25.17 -6.16
CA GLU A 244 -4.30 26.07 -7.12
C GLU A 244 -5.30 25.36 -8.02
N LYS A 245 -6.15 26.16 -8.68
CA LYS A 245 -6.99 25.69 -9.77
C LYS A 245 -6.13 25.09 -10.89
N PRO A 246 -6.67 24.15 -11.68
CA PRO A 246 -5.92 23.56 -12.79
C PRO A 246 -5.48 24.62 -13.80
N SER A 247 -4.36 24.37 -14.47
CA SER A 247 -3.95 25.17 -15.61
C SER A 247 -4.96 25.11 -16.75
N VAL A 248 -4.98 26.16 -17.56
CA VAL A 248 -5.86 26.24 -18.74
C VAL A 248 -5.46 25.16 -19.75
N PRO A 249 -6.40 24.33 -20.23
CA PRO A 249 -6.10 23.35 -21.26
C PRO A 249 -5.65 23.99 -22.57
N ALA A 250 -4.90 23.22 -23.37
CA ALA A 250 -4.64 23.59 -24.76
C ALA A 250 -5.97 23.74 -25.55
N PRO A 251 -5.97 24.52 -26.65
CA PRO A 251 -7.13 24.60 -27.54
C PRO A 251 -7.62 23.21 -27.97
N VAL A 252 -8.94 23.05 -28.09
CA VAL A 252 -9.54 21.78 -28.49
C VAL A 252 -9.20 21.44 -29.95
N GLU A 253 -9.12 20.15 -30.25
CA GLU A 253 -9.02 19.64 -31.61
C GLU A 253 -10.44 19.27 -32.07
N VAL A 254 -10.93 19.92 -33.14
CA VAL A 254 -12.28 19.66 -33.67
C VAL A 254 -12.17 19.04 -35.06
N SER A 255 -12.85 17.90 -35.26
CA SER A 255 -13.03 17.28 -36.57
C SER A 255 -14.51 17.14 -36.90
N VAL A 256 -14.88 17.51 -38.12
CA VAL A 256 -16.24 17.34 -38.63
C VAL A 256 -16.45 15.88 -38.98
N VAL A 257 -17.48 15.26 -38.40
CA VAL A 257 -17.80 13.83 -38.62
C VAL A 257 -18.92 13.71 -39.65
N THR A 258 -19.96 14.53 -39.53
CA THR A 258 -21.03 14.65 -40.53
C THR A 258 -21.46 16.12 -40.66
N THR A 259 -22.42 16.37 -41.55
CA THR A 259 -23.09 17.67 -41.73
C THR A 259 -23.75 18.22 -40.45
N SER A 260 -23.96 17.41 -39.42
CA SER A 260 -24.58 17.79 -38.15
C SER A 260 -23.87 17.23 -36.91
N SER A 261 -22.61 16.79 -37.06
CA SER A 261 -21.84 16.24 -35.94
C SER A 261 -20.37 16.61 -35.95
N PHE A 262 -19.84 16.88 -34.77
CA PHE A 262 -18.43 17.16 -34.53
C PHE A 262 -17.86 16.15 -33.53
N ARG A 263 -16.60 15.78 -33.73
CA ARG A 263 -15.78 15.18 -32.69
C ARG A 263 -14.87 16.27 -32.12
N ILE A 264 -14.92 16.43 -30.82
CA ILE A 264 -14.10 17.39 -30.08
C ILE A 264 -13.18 16.57 -29.19
N ALA A 265 -11.88 16.75 -29.34
CA ALA A 265 -10.86 16.15 -28.49
C ALA A 265 -10.11 17.24 -27.74
N TRP A 266 -9.67 16.94 -26.53
CA TRP A 266 -8.82 17.82 -25.72
C TRP A 266 -7.76 16.99 -24.99
N LYS A 267 -6.77 17.69 -24.47
CA LYS A 267 -5.69 17.11 -23.67
C LYS A 267 -5.76 17.70 -22.27
N ALA A 268 -5.44 16.89 -21.27
CA ALA A 268 -5.28 17.38 -19.91
C ALA A 268 -4.15 18.45 -19.90
N PRO A 269 -4.35 19.58 -19.20
CA PRO A 269 -3.30 20.59 -19.06
C PRO A 269 -2.06 19.99 -18.37
N PRO A 270 -0.86 20.45 -18.74
CA PRO A 270 0.35 20.07 -18.02
C PRO A 270 0.25 20.57 -16.59
N SER A 271 0.69 19.72 -15.68
CA SER A 271 0.47 19.88 -14.26
C SER A 271 1.59 20.68 -13.61
N LYS A 272 1.24 21.76 -12.92
CA LYS A 272 2.21 22.53 -12.13
C LYS A 272 2.40 21.90 -10.75
N VAL A 273 3.55 22.15 -10.14
CA VAL A 273 3.84 21.71 -8.76
C VAL A 273 2.85 22.33 -7.75
N THR A 274 2.29 23.51 -8.05
CA THR A 274 1.26 24.18 -7.23
C THR A 274 -0.14 23.56 -7.36
N GLU A 275 -0.36 22.71 -8.36
CA GLU A 275 -1.63 22.01 -8.59
C GLU A 275 -1.60 20.65 -7.92
N THR A 276 -2.04 20.60 -6.68
CA THR A 276 -1.94 19.39 -5.83
C THR A 276 -3.08 18.40 -6.05
N LEU A 277 -4.26 18.86 -6.44
CA LEU A 277 -5.43 18.00 -6.64
C LEU A 277 -5.53 17.48 -8.09
N PRO A 278 -6.02 16.25 -8.28
CA PRO A 278 -6.29 15.72 -9.60
C PRO A 278 -7.41 16.51 -10.29
N ILE A 279 -7.37 16.52 -11.63
CA ILE A 279 -8.51 16.94 -12.44
C ILE A 279 -9.65 15.96 -12.21
N SER A 280 -10.80 16.47 -11.80
CA SER A 280 -12.04 15.72 -11.56
C SER A 280 -13.01 15.83 -12.74
N GLY A 281 -12.71 16.67 -13.74
CA GLY A 281 -13.52 16.76 -14.94
C GLY A 281 -13.22 17.97 -15.82
N TYR A 282 -14.05 18.16 -16.85
CA TYR A 282 -13.95 19.28 -17.79
C TYR A 282 -15.30 19.94 -18.04
N LYS A 283 -15.27 21.24 -18.31
CA LYS A 283 -16.40 22.02 -18.81
C LYS A 283 -16.17 22.35 -20.27
N LEU A 284 -17.00 21.82 -21.15
CA LEU A 284 -17.00 22.16 -22.56
C LEU A 284 -18.05 23.25 -22.81
N LYS A 285 -17.65 24.35 -23.44
CA LYS A 285 -18.51 25.47 -23.81
C LYS A 285 -18.59 25.57 -25.33
N LEU A 286 -19.82 25.56 -25.83
CA LEU A 286 -20.13 25.74 -27.25
C LEU A 286 -20.95 27.00 -27.42
N THR A 287 -20.42 27.98 -28.16
CA THR A 287 -21.11 29.26 -28.39
C THR A 287 -21.40 29.41 -29.88
N PRO A 288 -22.67 29.44 -30.30
CA PRO A 288 -23.01 29.77 -31.68
C PRO A 288 -22.53 31.18 -32.04
N THR A 289 -21.81 31.31 -33.14
CA THR A 289 -21.28 32.60 -33.64
C THR A 289 -22.37 33.56 -34.11
N ASN A 290 -23.56 33.04 -34.40
CA ASN A 290 -24.75 33.82 -34.78
C ASN A 290 -25.45 34.53 -33.60
N GLY A 291 -24.81 34.60 -32.43
CA GLY A 291 -25.37 35.23 -31.22
C GLY A 291 -26.32 34.32 -30.42
N GLY A 292 -26.39 33.03 -30.75
CA GLY A 292 -27.15 32.05 -29.99
C GLY A 292 -26.61 31.83 -28.57
N LYS A 293 -27.44 31.24 -27.70
CA LYS A 293 -27.06 30.95 -26.31
C LYS A 293 -25.97 29.86 -26.25
N ALA A 294 -24.93 30.10 -25.45
CA ALA A 294 -23.89 29.12 -25.21
C ALA A 294 -24.42 27.87 -24.47
N THR A 295 -24.01 26.69 -24.91
CA THR A 295 -24.31 25.40 -24.28
C THR A 295 -23.10 24.92 -23.49
N LEU A 296 -23.32 24.46 -22.25
CA LEU A 296 -22.30 23.87 -21.40
C LEU A 296 -22.51 22.36 -21.28
N LYS A 297 -21.44 21.58 -21.43
CA LYS A 297 -21.41 20.16 -21.13
C LYS A 297 -20.35 19.86 -20.07
N LEU A 298 -20.74 19.07 -19.08
CA LEU A 298 -19.84 18.58 -18.04
C LEU A 298 -19.34 17.20 -18.43
N MET A 299 -18.04 17.00 -18.31
CA MET A 299 -17.37 15.74 -18.62
C MET A 299 -16.61 15.28 -17.38
N GLY A 300 -16.55 13.95 -17.17
CA GLY A 300 -15.63 13.36 -16.21
C GLY A 300 -14.16 13.60 -16.59
N PRO A 301 -13.21 13.14 -15.77
CA PRO A 301 -11.79 13.29 -16.06
C PRO A 301 -11.36 12.48 -17.28
N TYR A 302 -12.12 11.42 -17.61
CA TYR A 302 -11.98 10.59 -18.80
C TYR A 302 -13.37 10.23 -19.35
N PRO A 303 -13.54 10.06 -20.67
CA PRO A 303 -12.55 10.27 -21.73
C PRO A 303 -12.34 11.76 -22.09
N THR A 304 -11.22 12.10 -22.74
CA THR A 304 -10.90 13.46 -23.19
C THR A 304 -11.35 13.76 -24.63
N ALA A 305 -12.41 13.09 -25.08
CA ALA A 305 -13.04 13.34 -26.37
C ALA A 305 -14.55 13.12 -26.29
N LEU A 306 -15.30 13.89 -27.07
CA LEU A 306 -16.75 13.84 -27.15
C LEU A 306 -17.22 14.01 -28.59
N THR A 307 -18.10 13.12 -29.04
CA THR A 307 -18.84 13.31 -30.28
C THR A 307 -20.16 14.00 -29.98
N LEU A 308 -20.37 15.17 -30.57
CA LEU A 308 -21.62 15.91 -30.53
C LEU A 308 -22.41 15.63 -31.80
N ASN A 309 -23.67 15.24 -31.62
CA ASN A 309 -24.60 14.96 -32.71
C ASN A 309 -25.76 15.97 -32.68
N LYS A 310 -26.52 16.03 -33.78
CA LYS A 310 -27.73 16.85 -33.91
C LYS A 310 -27.45 18.35 -33.76
N LEU A 311 -26.30 18.81 -34.24
CA LEU A 311 -26.01 20.23 -34.32
C LEU A 311 -26.84 20.87 -35.45
N SER A 312 -27.24 22.13 -35.24
CA SER A 312 -27.94 22.89 -36.27
C SER A 312 -27.06 22.99 -37.52
N PRO A 313 -27.59 22.66 -38.72
CA PRO A 313 -26.83 22.77 -39.96
C PRO A 313 -26.44 24.24 -40.23
N ASP A 314 -25.39 24.42 -41.02
CA ASP A 314 -24.83 25.73 -41.43
C ASP A 314 -24.59 26.72 -40.27
N THR A 315 -24.36 26.22 -39.06
CA THR A 315 -24.04 27.03 -37.88
C THR A 315 -22.57 26.89 -37.52
N ALA A 316 -21.88 28.02 -37.36
CA ALA A 316 -20.53 28.05 -36.82
C ALA A 316 -20.56 28.19 -35.29
N PHE A 317 -19.73 27.40 -34.61
CA PHE A 317 -19.61 27.32 -33.17
C PHE A 317 -18.18 27.62 -32.72
N ASP A 318 -18.05 28.44 -31.69
CA ASP A 318 -16.82 28.57 -30.92
C ASP A 318 -16.81 27.53 -29.81
N VAL A 319 -15.82 26.65 -29.85
CA VAL A 319 -15.64 25.56 -28.89
C VAL A 319 -14.47 25.88 -27.96
N GLN A 320 -14.71 25.78 -26.66
CA GLN A 320 -13.72 25.99 -25.61
C GLN A 320 -13.83 24.93 -24.52
N VAL A 321 -12.72 24.63 -23.85
CA VAL A 321 -12.68 23.68 -22.72
C VAL A 321 -12.02 24.31 -21.49
N SER A 322 -12.51 23.97 -20.30
CA SER A 322 -11.93 24.36 -19.00
C SER A 322 -11.76 23.09 -18.15
N ALA A 323 -10.63 22.97 -17.45
CA ALA A 323 -10.36 21.87 -16.54
C ALA A 323 -10.91 22.18 -15.14
N VAL A 324 -11.38 21.15 -14.43
CA VAL A 324 -12.00 21.28 -13.10
C VAL A 324 -11.29 20.37 -12.11
N SER A 325 -10.97 20.92 -10.94
CA SER A 325 -10.64 20.17 -9.72
C SER A 325 -11.52 20.64 -8.56
N LEU A 326 -11.33 20.09 -7.36
CA LEU A 326 -12.02 20.57 -6.16
C LEU A 326 -11.61 22.01 -5.76
N HIS A 327 -10.48 22.53 -6.23
CA HIS A 327 -10.09 23.94 -6.06
C HIS A 327 -10.80 24.89 -7.04
N GLY A 328 -11.54 24.35 -8.00
CA GLY A 328 -12.36 25.08 -8.95
C GLY A 328 -12.01 24.81 -10.40
N ALA A 329 -12.58 25.63 -11.28
CA ALA A 329 -12.37 25.53 -12.72
C ALA A 329 -11.29 26.52 -13.18
N SER A 330 -10.46 26.09 -14.13
CA SER A 330 -9.56 26.97 -14.89
C SER A 330 -10.35 27.97 -15.73
N ASP A 331 -9.67 28.98 -16.27
CA ASP A 331 -10.22 29.72 -17.41
C ASP A 331 -10.43 28.78 -18.61
N TYR A 332 -11.25 29.22 -19.56
CA TYR A 332 -11.48 28.49 -20.81
C TYR A 332 -10.28 28.63 -21.74
N SER A 333 -9.99 27.55 -22.48
CA SER A 333 -9.02 27.56 -23.57
C SER A 333 -9.35 28.63 -24.61
N THR A 334 -8.37 28.96 -25.46
CA THR A 334 -8.64 29.73 -26.69
C THR A 334 -9.75 29.05 -27.49
N ALA A 335 -10.66 29.85 -28.03
CA ALA A 335 -11.78 29.37 -28.83
C ALA A 335 -11.29 28.81 -30.17
N VAL A 336 -11.86 27.67 -30.55
CA VAL A 336 -11.68 27.06 -31.87
C VAL A 336 -13.02 27.11 -32.57
N THR A 337 -13.09 27.86 -33.67
CA THR A 337 -14.30 28.00 -34.46
C THR A 337 -14.41 26.85 -35.46
N CYS A 338 -15.55 26.16 -35.47
CA CYS A 338 -15.87 25.12 -36.44
C CYS A 338 -17.28 25.33 -36.99
N ALA A 339 -17.53 24.92 -38.24
CA ALA A 339 -18.83 25.08 -38.89
C ALA A 339 -19.38 23.72 -39.34
N THR A 340 -20.68 23.53 -39.14
CA THR A 340 -21.43 22.45 -39.79
C THR A 340 -21.69 22.86 -41.23
N SER A 341 -21.65 21.91 -42.17
CA SER A 341 -21.95 22.17 -43.58
C SER A 341 -23.17 21.37 -44.01
N SER A 342 -24.06 21.95 -44.81
CA SER A 342 -25.14 21.24 -45.50
C SER A 342 -24.69 20.40 -46.71
N GLN A 343 -23.44 20.55 -47.18
CA GLN A 343 -22.91 19.71 -48.26
C GLN A 343 -22.38 18.37 -47.73
N GLU A 344 -22.82 17.29 -48.37
CA GLU A 344 -22.42 15.91 -48.07
C GLU A 344 -20.88 15.81 -48.11
N LEU A 345 -20.25 15.40 -47.00
CA LEU A 345 -18.83 15.07 -46.99
C LEU A 345 -18.63 13.91 -47.95
N ALA A 346 -17.91 14.16 -49.06
CA ALA A 346 -17.62 13.11 -50.04
C ALA A 346 -16.98 11.91 -49.33
N PRO A 347 -17.44 10.67 -49.61
CA PRO A 347 -16.85 9.50 -48.98
C PRO A 347 -15.34 9.47 -49.28
N SER A 348 -14.54 9.30 -48.24
CA SER A 348 -13.11 9.04 -48.38
C SER A 348 -12.97 7.83 -49.31
N HIS A 349 -12.44 8.05 -50.51
CA HIS A 349 -12.14 6.98 -51.45
C HIS A 349 -11.21 5.98 -50.75
N ASP A 350 -11.74 4.81 -50.40
CA ASP A 350 -10.93 3.64 -50.08
C ASP A 350 -10.00 3.39 -51.26
N LEU A 351 -8.70 3.32 -50.96
CA LEU A 351 -7.69 2.86 -51.90
C LEU A 351 -8.09 1.46 -52.38
N PRO A 352 -8.07 1.17 -53.69
CA PRO A 352 -8.37 -0.17 -54.17
C PRO A 352 -7.35 -1.15 -53.61
N GLN A 353 -7.84 -2.17 -52.90
CA GLN A 353 -7.07 -3.36 -52.58
C GLN A 353 -6.70 -4.04 -53.90
N ASN A 354 -5.45 -3.88 -54.33
CA ASN A 354 -4.86 -4.74 -55.33
C ASN A 354 -4.64 -6.12 -54.69
N TYR A 355 -5.60 -7.01 -54.91
CA TYR A 355 -5.33 -8.44 -54.94
C TYR A 355 -4.51 -8.73 -56.21
N THR A 356 -3.29 -9.23 -56.04
CA THR A 356 -2.61 -10.00 -57.07
C THR A 356 -2.27 -11.37 -56.50
N SER A 357 -2.65 -12.36 -57.31
CA SER A 357 -2.63 -13.82 -57.13
C SER A 357 -1.28 -14.44 -56.79
#